data_AF-A0AAY4B6B0-F1
#
_entry.id   AF-A0AAY4B6B0-F1
#
_cell.length_a   1.000
_cell.length_b   1.000
_cell.length_c   1.000
_cell.angle_alpha   90.00
_cell.angle_beta   90.00
_cell.angle_gamma   90.00
#
_symmetry.space_group_name_H-M   'P 1'
#
loop_
_entity.id
_entity.type
_entity.pdbx_description
1 polymer ?
#
loop_
_entity_poly.entity_id
_entity_poly.type
_entity_poly.pdbx_seq_one_letter_code
_entity_poly.pdbx_strand_id
1 'polypeptide(L)'
;MMGSTIIADANRFMKSLNTCQDDATECFATEEGIQISLVQEEKVPLSSILKGSQQIFICEQKHLQSDLHTLSSIAEEGSTCEDQVSNTPRDTGTRPLTVMKARELLSWYTLSQNPHMPHVLYAAIPPVWVCCDMSDTAGTAWLGAESICTDNKVNAIKLYSVCCKGATVENSSLITLDELKQEHQRRHHATTVTTKGCAQYSLLGATVVENSIIESNRSVIADFQWRNVEKVLETPPLSAHAALFIKVTVGDMKSSTYQTYKELEFLDILAEGLRTGETEWLDPPDPKSAVDLTRALIEELENIGNNIQGQAAKATESQKSRAEQSATRLNIFDSVILERGDLDFTEQLWVKMRRSVTSYQDVTDCLKMVIKAVRYGQIKPWIHRNSSNSLSKLILQSYQQQQQQQVDTISLTGLMPIQMLLEMGLDKMRKDYINYFIGMELTTLNYLSYYLNTEIDLQEQLIRVKKLHHLLEIMETCTTFLNLPYERLFHFTQSCLQYYKTSAYNEDHAFQMQVKPAQISCLCQKEKPISWGVELSSGQGCREVKTSSYFSDKPLVDHATFDSDGLFDRTVIDENKQVPYYSTMVTCSLVNF
;
A
#
# COMPACT_ATOMS: atom_id res chain seq x y z
N MET A 1 38.77 41.95 -11.94
CA MET A 1 38.78 40.71 -12.75
C MET A 1 38.06 39.53 -12.10
N MET A 2 38.01 39.39 -10.76
CA MET A 2 37.28 38.26 -10.13
C MET A 2 35.74 38.33 -10.26
N GLY A 3 35.13 39.52 -10.22
CA GLY A 3 33.66 39.65 -10.29
C GLY A 3 33.04 39.29 -11.65
N SER A 4 33.78 39.44 -12.76
CA SER A 4 33.28 39.08 -14.10
C SER A 4 33.20 37.57 -14.31
N THR A 5 34.07 36.80 -13.66
CA THR A 5 34.09 35.33 -13.77
C THR A 5 32.92 34.71 -13.03
N ILE A 6 32.65 35.17 -11.80
CA ILE A 6 31.54 34.68 -10.95
C ILE A 6 30.18 34.90 -11.63
N ILE A 7 29.98 36.05 -12.28
CA ILE A 7 28.74 36.33 -13.02
C ILE A 7 28.60 35.43 -14.25
N ALA A 8 29.71 35.17 -14.95
CA ALA A 8 29.71 34.25 -16.08
C ALA A 8 29.39 32.81 -15.65
N ASP A 9 29.91 32.37 -14.51
CA ASP A 9 29.66 31.03 -13.95
C ASP A 9 28.21 30.90 -13.47
N ALA A 10 27.66 31.93 -12.81
CA ALA A 10 26.23 31.96 -12.43
C ALA A 10 25.30 31.89 -13.64
N ASN A 11 25.62 32.63 -14.71
CA ASN A 11 24.87 32.57 -15.97
C ASN A 11 25.00 31.21 -16.67
N ARG A 12 26.18 30.59 -16.62
CA ARG A 12 26.40 29.24 -17.16
C ARG A 12 25.57 28.22 -16.39
N PHE A 13 25.58 28.27 -15.07
CA PHE A 13 24.79 27.38 -14.21
C PHE A 13 23.29 27.52 -14.49
N MET A 14 22.78 28.75 -14.59
CA MET A 14 21.39 29.00 -14.98
C MET A 14 21.02 28.45 -16.35
N LYS A 15 21.92 28.58 -17.31
CA LYS A 15 21.69 28.03 -18.65
C LYS A 15 21.53 26.50 -18.56
N SER A 16 22.33 25.82 -17.76
CA SER A 16 22.21 24.38 -17.53
C SER A 16 20.88 23.99 -16.88
N LEU A 17 20.40 24.76 -15.89
CA LEU A 17 19.09 24.53 -15.26
C LEU A 17 17.93 24.69 -16.27
N ASN A 18 17.96 25.74 -17.09
CA ASN A 18 16.96 25.97 -18.13
C ASN A 18 16.99 24.87 -19.21
N THR A 19 18.17 24.46 -19.67
CA THR A 19 18.30 23.33 -20.60
C THR A 19 17.70 22.05 -20.02
N CYS A 20 17.97 21.75 -18.75
CA CYS A 20 17.39 20.59 -18.06
C CYS A 20 15.85 20.66 -17.98
N GLN A 21 15.29 21.86 -17.84
CA GLN A 21 13.84 22.07 -17.81
C GLN A 21 13.19 21.94 -19.20
N ASP A 22 13.86 22.41 -20.26
CA ASP A 22 13.32 22.43 -21.62
C ASP A 22 13.42 21.06 -22.33
N ASP A 23 14.49 20.29 -22.11
CA ASP A 23 14.77 19.05 -22.85
C ASP A 23 14.00 17.82 -22.33
N ALA A 24 13.17 17.96 -21.28
CA ALA A 24 12.39 16.88 -20.64
C ALA A 24 13.20 15.60 -20.32
N THR A 25 14.53 15.70 -20.26
CA THR A 25 15.43 14.59 -20.00
C THR A 25 15.56 14.43 -18.49
N GLU A 26 15.49 13.19 -17.98
CA GLU A 26 15.45 12.94 -16.52
C GLU A 26 16.73 13.41 -15.79
N CYS A 27 17.84 13.63 -16.51
CA CYS A 27 19.13 13.94 -15.92
C CYS A 27 20.08 14.64 -16.91
N PHE A 28 20.75 15.71 -16.46
CA PHE A 28 21.73 16.50 -17.21
C PHE A 28 23.07 16.55 -16.46
N ALA A 29 24.18 16.21 -17.13
CA ALA A 29 25.52 16.29 -16.55
C ALA A 29 26.27 17.54 -17.00
N THR A 30 26.75 18.33 -16.05
CA THR A 30 27.64 19.47 -16.30
C THR A 30 29.10 19.03 -16.47
N GLU A 31 29.91 19.91 -17.06
CA GLU A 31 31.35 19.69 -17.31
C GLU A 31 32.17 19.48 -16.02
N GLU A 32 31.66 19.91 -14.86
CA GLU A 32 32.33 19.80 -13.55
C GLU A 32 32.03 18.49 -12.81
N GLY A 33 31.42 17.50 -13.47
CA GLY A 33 31.06 16.24 -12.83
C GLY A 33 29.87 16.36 -11.87
N ILE A 34 29.00 17.36 -12.07
CA ILE A 34 27.76 17.55 -11.32
C ILE A 34 26.60 17.11 -12.21
N GLN A 35 25.72 16.32 -11.65
CA GLN A 35 24.49 15.83 -12.25
C GLN A 35 23.32 16.66 -11.71
N ILE A 36 22.46 17.13 -12.62
CA ILE A 36 21.28 17.95 -12.34
C ILE A 36 20.07 17.20 -12.87
N SER A 37 19.06 16.96 -12.02
CA SER A 37 17.79 16.35 -12.43
C SER A 37 16.62 17.25 -12.00
N LEU A 38 15.58 17.32 -12.83
CA LEU A 38 14.33 18.00 -12.50
C LEU A 38 13.30 16.95 -12.08
N VAL A 39 12.88 16.99 -10.82
CA VAL A 39 12.03 15.96 -10.21
C VAL A 39 10.78 16.59 -9.60
N GLN A 40 9.66 15.86 -9.60
CA GLN A 40 8.46 16.23 -8.83
C GLN A 40 8.64 15.82 -7.37
N GLU A 41 8.31 16.70 -6.42
CA GLU A 41 8.50 16.54 -4.96
C GLU A 41 8.09 15.17 -4.39
N GLU A 42 7.03 14.56 -4.90
CA GLU A 42 6.53 13.22 -4.47
C GLU A 42 7.50 12.06 -4.77
N LYS A 43 8.47 12.25 -5.66
CA LYS A 43 9.48 11.24 -6.04
C LYS A 43 10.88 11.55 -5.49
N VAL A 44 10.98 12.51 -4.55
CA VAL A 44 12.28 13.02 -4.06
C VAL A 44 12.68 12.30 -2.76
N PRO A 45 14.00 12.04 -2.55
CA PRO A 45 14.60 11.64 -1.25
C PRO A 45 14.38 12.59 -0.06
N LEU A 46 13.53 13.62 -0.22
CA LEU A 46 13.19 14.67 0.74
C LEU A 46 11.69 14.73 1.04
N SER A 47 10.89 13.82 0.46
CA SER A 47 9.42 13.80 0.64
C SER A 47 8.98 13.61 2.10
N SER A 48 9.86 13.06 2.96
CA SER A 48 9.66 12.96 4.41
C SER A 48 9.80 14.31 5.13
N ILE A 49 10.49 15.28 4.51
CA ILE A 49 10.93 16.56 5.08
C ILE A 49 10.18 17.75 4.46
N LEU A 50 9.98 17.74 3.14
CA LEU A 50 9.29 18.76 2.37
C LEU A 50 7.85 18.31 2.09
N LYS A 51 6.90 19.24 2.21
CA LYS A 51 5.48 18.99 1.98
C LYS A 51 4.96 19.97 0.93
N GLY A 52 4.65 19.47 -0.26
CA GLY A 52 4.17 20.25 -1.39
C GLY A 52 4.13 19.42 -2.68
N SER A 53 3.56 20.02 -3.74
CA SER A 53 3.63 19.48 -5.10
C SER A 53 4.29 20.53 -5.99
N GLN A 54 5.61 20.67 -5.91
CA GLN A 54 6.40 21.55 -6.78
C GLN A 54 7.46 20.75 -7.55
N GLN A 55 7.81 21.21 -8.75
CA GLN A 55 9.02 20.74 -9.43
C GLN A 55 10.24 21.31 -8.71
N ILE A 56 11.28 20.50 -8.53
CA ILE A 56 12.55 20.92 -7.92
C ILE A 56 13.74 20.40 -8.73
N PHE A 57 14.82 21.16 -8.73
CA PHE A 57 16.11 20.67 -9.23
C PHE A 57 16.88 19.97 -8.12
N ILE A 58 17.47 18.83 -8.42
CA ILE A 58 18.39 18.10 -7.53
C ILE A 58 19.77 18.13 -8.17
N CYS A 59 20.78 18.55 -7.40
CA CYS A 59 22.18 18.51 -7.80
C CYS A 59 22.95 17.48 -6.97
N GLU A 60 23.66 16.59 -7.66
CA GLU A 60 24.44 15.49 -7.08
C GLU A 60 25.75 15.26 -7.84
N GLN A 61 26.64 14.43 -7.31
CA GLN A 61 27.89 14.09 -7.99
C GLN A 61 27.65 13.06 -9.11
N LYS A 62 28.22 13.31 -10.29
CA LYS A 62 28.11 12.43 -11.45
C LYS A 62 28.76 11.07 -11.19
N HIS A 63 28.12 9.99 -11.65
CA HIS A 63 28.71 8.67 -11.66
C HIS A 63 29.86 8.62 -12.67
N LEU A 64 31.11 8.53 -12.19
CA LEU A 64 32.23 8.10 -13.03
C LEU A 64 32.08 6.59 -13.22
N GLN A 65 31.59 6.14 -14.37
CA GLN A 65 31.95 4.81 -14.86
C GLN A 65 33.43 4.85 -15.24
N SER A 66 34.33 4.52 -14.30
CA SER A 66 35.72 4.26 -14.63
C SER A 66 35.99 2.75 -14.62
N ASP A 67 36.33 2.25 -15.80
CA ASP A 67 37.26 1.15 -16.08
C ASP A 67 36.80 -0.30 -15.86
N LEU A 68 35.96 -0.79 -16.79
CA LEU A 68 35.92 -2.21 -17.16
C LEU A 68 36.45 -2.49 -18.58
N HIS A 69 37.24 -1.56 -19.14
CA HIS A 69 37.88 -1.72 -20.46
C HIS A 69 39.39 -1.49 -20.38
N THR A 70 40.10 -2.20 -19.50
CA THR A 70 41.56 -2.39 -19.68
C THR A 70 42.10 -3.69 -19.08
N LEU A 71 41.39 -4.82 -19.20
CA LEU A 71 42.00 -6.14 -19.05
C LEU A 71 41.30 -7.16 -19.96
N SER A 72 41.17 -6.85 -21.25
CA SER A 72 40.78 -7.83 -22.29
C SER A 72 41.89 -8.00 -23.31
N SER A 73 43.05 -8.45 -22.84
CA SER A 73 44.04 -9.12 -23.69
C SER A 73 44.98 -9.94 -22.81
N ILE A 74 44.55 -11.15 -22.48
CA ILE A 74 45.35 -12.39 -22.50
C ILE A 74 44.31 -13.51 -22.40
N ALA A 75 44.16 -14.25 -23.50
CA ALA A 75 43.50 -15.55 -23.51
C ALA A 75 44.36 -16.55 -22.73
N GLU A 76 43.76 -17.45 -21.97
CA GLU A 76 43.70 -18.88 -22.30
C GLU A 76 43.14 -19.74 -21.16
N GLU A 77 42.23 -20.63 -21.56
CA GLU A 77 41.98 -21.99 -21.07
C GLU A 77 41.48 -22.25 -19.63
N GLY A 78 40.25 -22.78 -19.59
CA GLY A 78 39.97 -24.01 -18.85
C GLY A 78 39.03 -23.91 -17.65
N SER A 79 38.04 -24.81 -17.65
CA SER A 79 37.28 -25.33 -16.50
C SER A 79 35.89 -24.75 -16.22
N THR A 80 34.93 -25.65 -16.38
CA THR A 80 33.54 -25.71 -15.92
C THR A 80 33.35 -25.35 -14.44
N CYS A 81 32.24 -24.68 -14.09
CA CYS A 81 31.17 -25.17 -13.18
C CYS A 81 30.17 -24.05 -12.78
N GLU A 82 28.88 -24.39 -12.91
CA GLU A 82 27.68 -23.98 -12.15
C GLU A 82 27.27 -22.49 -12.04
N ASP A 83 26.12 -22.19 -12.64
CA ASP A 83 25.36 -20.94 -12.55
C ASP A 83 24.94 -20.63 -11.10
N GLN A 84 25.68 -19.73 -10.45
CA GLN A 84 25.16 -18.92 -9.35
C GLN A 84 24.74 -17.56 -9.93
N VAL A 85 23.43 -17.35 -10.04
CA VAL A 85 22.84 -16.04 -10.32
C VAL A 85 23.15 -15.12 -9.13
N SER A 86 24.24 -14.37 -9.23
CA SER A 86 24.54 -13.26 -8.33
C SER A 86 23.64 -12.08 -8.68
N ASN A 87 22.45 -12.07 -8.07
CA ASN A 87 21.65 -10.86 -7.92
C ASN A 87 22.44 -9.85 -7.07
N THR A 88 23.23 -9.01 -7.75
CA THR A 88 23.78 -7.80 -7.14
C THR A 88 22.68 -6.74 -7.11
N PRO A 89 22.39 -6.13 -5.95
CA PRO A 89 21.42 -5.05 -5.87
C PRO A 89 21.93 -3.88 -6.70
N ARG A 90 21.07 -3.32 -7.55
CA ARG A 90 21.33 -2.06 -8.25
C ARG A 90 21.46 -0.96 -7.21
N ASP A 91 22.70 -0.62 -6.89
CA ASP A 91 23.04 0.47 -5.98
C ASP A 91 22.84 1.80 -6.70
N THR A 92 21.59 2.30 -6.73
CA THR A 92 21.20 3.62 -7.27
C THR A 92 21.32 4.70 -6.18
N GLY A 93 22.41 4.70 -5.42
CA GLY A 93 22.64 5.69 -4.37
C GLY A 93 23.01 7.06 -4.93
N THR A 94 22.28 8.10 -4.53
CA THR A 94 22.61 9.53 -4.71
C THR A 94 24.03 9.78 -4.18
N ARG A 95 24.97 10.26 -5.01
CA ARG A 95 26.32 10.60 -4.52
C ARG A 95 26.38 12.06 -4.06
N PRO A 96 26.68 12.31 -2.77
CA PRO A 96 26.68 13.66 -2.24
C PRO A 96 27.86 14.50 -2.74
N LEU A 97 27.67 15.81 -2.82
CA LEU A 97 28.72 16.81 -3.03
C LEU A 97 29.29 17.31 -1.69
N THR A 98 30.48 17.90 -1.72
CA THR A 98 30.98 18.60 -0.53
C THR A 98 30.08 19.79 -0.18
N VAL A 99 29.91 20.05 1.12
CA VAL A 99 29.11 21.19 1.59
C VAL A 99 29.58 22.53 0.98
N MET A 100 30.88 22.68 0.75
CA MET A 100 31.43 23.88 0.11
C MET A 100 31.00 24.01 -1.35
N LYS A 101 31.02 22.92 -2.12
CA LYS A 101 30.55 22.93 -3.51
C LYS A 101 29.05 23.19 -3.59
N ALA A 102 28.27 22.62 -2.69
CA ALA A 102 26.85 22.90 -2.60
C ALA A 102 26.56 24.39 -2.32
N ARG A 103 27.29 25.03 -1.40
CA ARG A 103 27.18 26.47 -1.14
C ARG A 103 27.55 27.33 -2.34
N GLU A 104 28.55 26.93 -3.12
CA GLU A 104 28.94 27.61 -4.37
C GLU A 104 27.79 27.59 -5.38
N LEU A 105 27.19 26.42 -5.64
CA LEU A 105 26.06 26.27 -6.55
C LEU A 105 24.84 27.10 -6.13
N LEU A 106 24.49 27.08 -4.84
CA LEU A 106 23.38 27.88 -4.34
C LEU A 106 23.69 29.38 -4.35
N SER A 107 24.96 29.78 -4.25
CA SER A 107 25.37 31.17 -4.43
C SER A 107 25.19 31.61 -5.88
N TRP A 108 25.53 30.77 -6.85
CA TRP A 108 25.26 31.03 -8.27
C TRP A 108 23.77 31.14 -8.57
N TYR A 109 22.95 30.24 -8.02
CA TYR A 109 21.48 30.34 -8.09
C TYR A 109 20.97 31.64 -7.45
N THR A 110 21.51 32.02 -6.28
CA THR A 110 21.06 33.23 -5.58
C THR A 110 21.42 34.50 -6.37
N LEU A 111 22.62 34.56 -6.92
CA LEU A 111 23.08 35.68 -7.74
C LEU A 111 22.28 35.79 -9.04
N SER A 112 21.89 34.67 -9.63
CA SER A 112 21.14 34.69 -10.87
C SER A 112 19.70 35.15 -10.72
N GLN A 113 19.09 34.87 -9.57
CA GLN A 113 17.73 35.29 -9.26
C GLN A 113 17.65 36.72 -8.71
N ASN A 114 18.80 37.38 -8.47
CA ASN A 114 18.86 38.73 -7.92
C ASN A 114 18.50 39.79 -8.98
N PRO A 115 17.41 40.56 -8.80
CA PRO A 115 16.98 41.57 -9.77
C PRO A 115 17.97 42.75 -9.92
N HIS A 116 18.88 42.94 -8.97
CA HIS A 116 19.91 43.98 -9.02
C HIS A 116 21.15 43.56 -9.82
N MET A 117 21.22 42.32 -10.30
CA MET A 117 22.34 41.82 -11.09
C MET A 117 22.14 42.09 -12.58
N PRO A 118 23.13 42.71 -13.28
CA PRO A 118 23.02 42.97 -14.70
C PRO A 118 23.12 41.67 -15.51
N HIS A 119 22.19 41.48 -16.45
CA HIS A 119 22.16 40.40 -17.46
C HIS A 119 21.70 39.00 -17.03
N VAL A 120 20.93 38.85 -15.94
CA VAL A 120 20.34 37.54 -15.62
C VAL A 120 18.85 37.46 -15.98
N LEU A 121 18.46 36.35 -16.62
CA LEU A 121 17.14 36.13 -17.20
C LEU A 121 16.05 36.13 -16.12
N TYR A 122 15.02 36.96 -16.32
CA TYR A 122 14.00 37.37 -15.32
C TYR A 122 12.91 36.33 -14.98
N ALA A 123 13.10 35.04 -15.28
CA ALA A 123 12.11 34.03 -14.95
C ALA A 123 12.49 33.36 -13.63
N ALA A 124 11.56 33.35 -12.68
CA ALA A 124 11.67 32.55 -11.48
C ALA A 124 11.69 31.07 -11.88
N ILE A 125 12.80 30.40 -11.59
CA ILE A 125 12.97 28.97 -11.86
C ILE A 125 12.62 28.15 -10.61
N PRO A 126 12.32 26.84 -10.78
CA PRO A 126 12.11 25.92 -9.67
C PRO A 126 13.20 25.98 -8.58
N PRO A 127 12.86 25.63 -7.32
CA PRO A 127 13.83 25.54 -6.23
C PRO A 127 14.97 24.57 -6.56
N VAL A 128 16.18 24.86 -6.08
CA VAL A 128 17.36 24.00 -6.24
C VAL A 128 17.73 23.38 -4.90
N TRP A 129 17.93 22.07 -4.89
CA TRP A 129 18.39 21.28 -3.75
C TRP A 129 19.68 20.56 -4.11
N VAL A 130 20.65 20.57 -3.19
CA VAL A 130 21.96 19.95 -3.39
C VAL A 130 22.20 18.90 -2.31
N CYS A 131 22.47 17.67 -2.75
CA CYS A 131 22.84 16.57 -1.87
C CYS A 131 24.25 16.80 -1.31
N CYS A 132 24.40 16.75 0.02
CA CYS A 132 25.64 17.07 0.73
C CYS A 132 26.21 15.87 1.49
N ASP A 133 27.53 15.83 1.64
CA ASP A 133 28.32 14.69 2.16
C ASP A 133 28.37 14.59 3.69
N MET A 134 27.72 15.51 4.40
CA MET A 134 27.70 15.55 5.86
C MET A 134 29.09 15.67 6.51
N SER A 135 30.11 16.09 5.76
CA SER A 135 31.50 16.20 6.24
C SER A 135 31.72 17.35 7.23
N ASP A 136 30.78 18.29 7.32
CA ASP A 136 30.85 19.40 8.25
C ASP A 136 30.40 19.00 9.66
N THR A 137 30.84 19.77 10.66
CA THR A 137 30.51 19.50 12.08
C THR A 137 29.01 19.50 12.38
N ALA A 138 28.19 20.10 11.52
CA ALA A 138 26.74 20.12 11.65
C ALA A 138 26.06 18.87 11.06
N GLY A 139 26.75 18.06 10.24
CA GLY A 139 26.16 16.92 9.53
C GLY A 139 25.17 17.35 8.45
N THR A 140 25.50 18.37 7.67
CA THR A 140 24.66 18.93 6.61
C THR A 140 24.47 17.92 5.49
N ALA A 141 23.26 17.39 5.38
CA ALA A 141 22.87 16.39 4.38
C ALA A 141 22.27 17.03 3.13
N TRP A 142 21.58 18.16 3.27
CA TRP A 142 21.01 18.90 2.14
C TRP A 142 21.10 20.41 2.33
N LEU A 143 21.29 21.12 1.23
CA LEU A 143 21.12 22.56 1.14
C LEU A 143 20.14 22.90 0.01
N GLY A 144 19.24 23.85 0.25
CA GLY A 144 18.23 24.26 -0.73
C GLY A 144 18.14 25.76 -0.91
N ALA A 145 17.64 26.22 -2.06
CA ALA A 145 17.30 27.61 -2.32
C ALA A 145 15.98 27.72 -3.10
N GLU A 146 15.12 28.64 -2.66
CA GLU A 146 13.81 28.91 -3.26
C GLU A 146 13.61 30.42 -3.44
N SER A 147 13.19 30.82 -4.63
CA SER A 147 12.92 32.22 -4.97
C SER A 147 11.50 32.64 -4.56
N ILE A 148 11.39 33.74 -3.83
CA ILE A 148 10.10 34.31 -3.42
C ILE A 148 9.73 35.43 -4.38
N CYS A 149 8.61 35.24 -5.06
CA CYS A 149 8.08 36.20 -6.00
C CYS A 149 6.94 37.04 -5.40
N THR A 150 6.89 38.33 -5.74
CA THR A 150 5.72 39.20 -5.58
C THR A 150 5.50 39.89 -6.92
N ASP A 151 4.29 39.81 -7.48
CA ASP A 151 3.97 40.40 -8.79
C ASP A 151 4.92 39.97 -9.93
N ASN A 152 5.24 38.67 -10.02
CA ASN A 152 6.19 38.08 -10.97
C ASN A 152 7.64 38.62 -10.89
N LYS A 153 8.00 39.31 -9.80
CA LYS A 153 9.38 39.73 -9.53
C LYS A 153 9.93 39.00 -8.32
N VAL A 154 11.14 38.48 -8.45
CA VAL A 154 11.85 37.86 -7.33
C VAL A 154 12.31 38.98 -6.39
N ASN A 155 11.86 38.91 -5.14
CA ASN A 155 12.13 39.94 -4.12
C ASN A 155 12.98 39.41 -2.96
N ALA A 156 13.08 38.09 -2.81
CA ALA A 156 13.86 37.44 -1.76
C ALA A 156 14.13 35.98 -2.13
N ILE A 157 15.05 35.35 -1.40
CA ILE A 157 15.34 33.91 -1.46
C ILE A 157 15.25 33.30 -0.07
N LYS A 158 14.63 32.12 0.02
CA LYS A 158 14.76 31.24 1.18
C LYS A 158 15.89 30.25 0.94
N LEU A 159 16.83 30.20 1.88
CA LEU A 159 17.89 29.20 1.91
C LEU A 159 17.54 28.16 2.97
N TYR A 160 17.57 26.89 2.59
CA TYR A 160 17.28 25.75 3.46
C TYR A 160 18.56 24.99 3.80
N SER A 161 18.61 24.43 5.01
CA SER A 161 19.67 23.55 5.47
C SER A 161 19.06 22.41 6.27
N VAL A 162 19.38 21.19 5.87
CA VAL A 162 18.98 19.95 6.54
C VAL A 162 20.23 19.31 7.12
N CYS A 163 20.25 19.18 8.44
CA CYS A 163 21.34 18.58 9.19
C CYS A 163 20.84 17.28 9.82
N CYS A 164 21.54 16.17 9.61
CA CYS A 164 21.19 14.89 10.19
C CYS A 164 22.29 14.44 11.16
N LYS A 165 21.89 13.99 12.34
CA LYS A 165 22.77 13.44 13.37
C LYS A 165 22.47 11.95 13.53
N GLY A 166 23.52 11.19 13.85
CA GLY A 166 23.43 9.75 14.08
C GLY A 166 22.54 9.37 15.26
N ALA A 167 22.34 8.06 15.40
CA ALA A 167 21.50 7.46 16.42
C ALA A 167 21.92 7.89 17.83
N THR A 168 21.01 8.50 18.57
CA THR A 168 21.25 9.02 19.91
C THR A 168 20.43 8.23 20.94
N VAL A 169 21.09 7.65 21.95
CA VAL A 169 20.48 6.72 22.91
C VAL A 169 19.86 7.45 24.12
N GLU A 170 20.34 8.65 24.48
CA GLU A 170 19.89 9.37 25.67
C GLU A 170 18.91 10.50 25.36
N ASN A 171 17.68 10.42 25.89
CA ASN A 171 16.67 11.48 25.77
C ASN A 171 17.14 12.87 26.26
N SER A 172 18.11 12.92 27.20
CA SER A 172 18.71 14.16 27.74
C SER A 172 19.59 14.92 26.74
N SER A 173 19.98 14.28 25.64
CA SER A 173 20.80 14.90 24.59
C SER A 173 19.98 15.39 23.40
N LEU A 174 18.66 15.17 23.42
CA LEU A 174 17.73 15.75 22.44
C LEU A 174 17.57 17.25 22.71
N ILE A 175 17.48 18.03 21.63
CA ILE A 175 17.21 19.45 21.71
C ILE A 175 15.86 19.68 22.41
N THR A 176 15.84 20.58 23.39
CA THR A 176 14.60 20.95 24.07
C THR A 176 13.78 21.92 23.21
N LEU A 177 12.47 22.01 23.48
CA LEU A 177 11.62 22.96 22.75
C LEU A 177 12.07 24.41 22.98
N ASP A 178 12.55 24.73 24.17
CA ASP A 178 13.01 26.08 24.50
C ASP A 178 14.32 26.43 23.81
N GLU A 179 15.27 25.49 23.71
CA GLU A 179 16.48 25.66 22.90
C GLU A 179 16.13 25.86 21.42
N LEU A 180 15.18 25.08 20.89
CA LEU A 180 14.76 25.22 19.50
C LEU A 180 14.04 26.57 19.24
N LYS A 181 13.22 27.03 20.19
CA LYS A 181 12.62 28.38 20.16
C LYS A 181 13.69 29.46 20.19
N GLN A 182 14.67 29.36 21.09
CA GLN A 182 15.78 30.31 21.19
C GLN A 182 16.58 30.36 19.88
N GLU A 183 16.89 29.21 19.28
CA GLU A 183 17.61 29.15 18.01
C GLU A 183 16.81 29.79 16.87
N HIS A 184 15.50 29.53 16.78
CA HIS A 184 14.61 30.17 15.81
C HIS A 184 14.54 31.70 16.01
N GLN A 185 14.37 32.15 17.26
CA GLN A 185 14.32 33.58 17.61
C GLN A 185 15.64 34.28 17.33
N ARG A 186 16.78 33.64 17.65
CA ARG A 186 18.12 34.17 17.39
C ARG A 186 18.37 34.32 15.90
N ARG A 187 17.92 33.35 15.10
CA ARG A 187 18.11 33.34 13.64
C ARG A 187 17.23 34.33 12.90
N HIS A 188 15.98 34.48 13.33
CA HIS A 188 14.98 35.27 12.60
C HIS A 188 14.59 36.59 13.27
N HIS A 189 15.15 36.87 14.44
CA HIS A 189 14.78 38.04 15.27
C HIS A 189 13.27 38.12 15.54
N ALA A 190 12.61 36.95 15.63
CA ALA A 190 11.16 36.85 15.80
C ALA A 190 10.75 37.05 17.26
N THR A 191 9.69 37.82 17.49
CA THR A 191 9.10 38.03 18.83
C THR A 191 7.96 37.05 19.12
N THR A 192 7.25 36.61 18.07
CA THR A 192 6.15 35.64 18.15
C THR A 192 6.49 34.41 17.32
N VAL A 193 6.34 33.23 17.91
CA VAL A 193 6.62 31.96 17.26
C VAL A 193 5.42 31.04 17.44
N THR A 194 4.98 30.39 16.37
CA THR A 194 3.96 29.36 16.39
C THR A 194 4.59 27.97 16.31
N THR A 195 3.99 26.99 16.99
CA THR A 195 4.46 25.60 16.98
C THR A 195 3.43 24.67 16.35
N LYS A 196 3.90 23.74 15.53
CA LYS A 196 3.13 22.64 14.94
C LYS A 196 3.85 21.32 15.26
N GLY A 197 3.11 20.36 15.79
CA GLY A 197 3.62 19.01 16.07
C GLY A 197 3.12 18.01 15.03
N CYS A 198 3.93 16.99 14.75
CA CYS A 198 3.51 15.81 14.02
C CYS A 198 4.10 14.54 14.64
N ALA A 199 3.39 13.43 14.57
CA ALA A 199 3.88 12.14 15.03
C ALA A 199 3.25 10.99 14.24
N GLN A 200 4.04 9.94 14.01
CA GLN A 200 3.57 8.70 13.38
C GLN A 200 3.79 7.52 14.30
N TYR A 201 2.78 6.67 14.43
CA TYR A 201 2.81 5.46 15.25
C TYR A 201 2.52 4.25 14.38
N SER A 202 3.31 3.18 14.55
CA SER A 202 3.00 1.87 13.97
C SER A 202 2.03 1.19 14.92
N LEU A 203 0.75 1.12 14.55
CA LEU A 203 -0.24 0.42 15.37
C LEU A 203 -0.20 -1.08 15.11
N LEU A 204 -0.01 -1.45 13.85
CA LEU A 204 0.09 -2.83 13.38
C LEU A 204 1.15 -2.88 12.29
N GLY A 205 2.05 -3.86 12.33
CA GLY A 205 3.15 -3.98 11.38
C GLY A 205 4.13 -5.08 11.78
N ALA A 206 5.34 -5.05 11.22
CA ALA A 206 6.35 -6.05 11.51
C ALA A 206 6.75 -6.03 13.00
N THR A 207 6.50 -7.13 13.70
CA THR A 207 6.96 -7.35 15.07
C THR A 207 8.26 -8.14 15.06
N VAL A 208 9.27 -7.63 15.76
CA VAL A 208 10.52 -8.36 15.98
C VAL A 208 10.27 -9.35 17.11
N VAL A 209 10.22 -10.64 16.78
CA VAL A 209 10.13 -11.73 17.76
C VAL A 209 11.41 -12.55 17.62
N GLU A 210 12.16 -12.70 18.71
CA GLU A 210 13.33 -13.60 18.79
C GLU A 210 14.35 -13.42 17.64
N ASN A 211 14.76 -12.18 17.37
CA ASN A 211 15.73 -11.82 16.31
C ASN A 211 15.29 -12.11 14.87
N SER A 212 14.02 -12.45 14.65
CA SER A 212 13.41 -12.50 13.32
C SER A 212 12.43 -11.34 13.15
N ILE A 213 12.53 -10.60 12.04
CA ILE A 213 11.51 -9.65 11.63
C ILE A 213 10.38 -10.49 11.04
N ILE A 214 9.29 -10.66 11.78
CA ILE A 214 8.08 -11.21 11.19
C ILE A 214 7.43 -10.04 10.46
N GLU A 215 7.69 -9.92 9.16
CA GLU A 215 6.95 -8.99 8.32
C GLU A 215 5.47 -9.34 8.43
N SER A 216 4.67 -8.38 8.91
CA SER A 216 3.23 -8.54 8.90
C SER A 216 2.73 -8.13 7.53
N ASN A 217 1.87 -8.96 6.94
CA ASN A 217 1.13 -8.65 5.71
C ASN A 217 0.16 -7.46 5.90
N ARG A 218 0.08 -6.88 7.11
CA ARG A 218 -0.81 -5.78 7.45
C ARG A 218 0.00 -4.67 8.10
N SER A 219 -0.16 -3.46 7.59
CA SER A 219 0.39 -2.27 8.24
C SER A 219 -0.69 -1.22 8.48
N VAL A 220 -0.71 -0.71 9.72
CA VAL A 220 -1.58 0.38 10.13
C VAL A 220 -0.73 1.45 10.79
N ILE A 221 -0.61 2.59 10.11
CA ILE A 221 0.14 3.75 10.60
C ILE A 221 -0.84 4.85 10.99
N ALA A 222 -0.67 5.40 12.19
CA ALA A 222 -1.42 6.57 12.64
C ALA A 222 -0.56 7.83 12.54
N ASP A 223 -0.96 8.78 11.70
CA ASP A 223 -0.35 10.12 11.57
C ASP A 223 -1.16 11.13 12.37
N PHE A 224 -0.47 11.90 13.20
CA PHE A 224 -1.04 12.97 14.02
C PHE A 224 -0.43 14.30 13.63
N GLN A 225 -1.26 15.35 13.62
CA GLN A 225 -0.82 16.74 13.47
C GLN A 225 -1.59 17.65 14.42
N TRP A 226 -0.87 18.49 15.17
CA TRP A 226 -1.48 19.42 16.13
C TRP A 226 -0.71 20.75 16.19
N ARG A 227 -1.28 21.71 16.91
CA ARG A 227 -0.68 23.04 17.14
C ARG A 227 -0.42 23.23 18.63
N ASN A 228 0.41 24.20 18.95
CA ASN A 228 0.76 24.58 20.32
C ASN A 228 1.48 23.43 21.06
N VAL A 229 2.60 22.98 20.48
CA VAL A 229 3.47 22.00 21.11
C VAL A 229 4.06 22.57 22.39
N GLU A 230 3.98 21.82 23.49
CA GLU A 230 4.50 22.21 24.81
C GLU A 230 5.84 21.53 25.12
N LYS A 231 6.02 20.27 24.70
CA LYS A 231 7.23 19.49 24.96
C LYS A 231 7.65 18.63 23.76
N VAL A 232 8.97 18.47 23.61
CA VAL A 232 9.54 17.50 22.66
C VAL A 232 9.15 16.07 23.05
N LEU A 233 8.72 15.28 22.07
CA LEU A 233 8.16 13.93 22.27
C LEU A 233 6.90 13.90 23.15
N GLU A 234 6.12 14.98 23.19
CA GLU A 234 4.80 14.93 23.83
C GLU A 234 3.85 14.02 23.05
N THR A 235 2.94 13.38 23.79
CA THR A 235 1.87 12.59 23.22
C THR A 235 0.86 13.51 22.52
N PRO A 236 0.38 13.16 21.32
CA PRO A 236 -0.60 13.98 20.61
C PRO A 236 -1.85 14.25 21.47
N PRO A 237 -2.29 15.51 21.58
CA PRO A 237 -3.49 15.85 22.35
C PRO A 237 -4.76 15.34 21.65
N LEU A 238 -5.87 15.26 22.40
CA LEU A 238 -7.17 14.85 21.83
C LEU A 238 -7.72 15.81 20.78
N SER A 239 -7.23 17.06 20.76
CA SER A 239 -7.54 18.07 19.75
C SER A 239 -6.69 17.95 18.48
N ALA A 240 -5.77 16.98 18.40
CA ALA A 240 -4.99 16.71 17.21
C ALA A 240 -5.87 16.26 16.03
N HIS A 241 -5.40 16.52 14.82
CA HIS A 241 -5.89 15.85 13.63
C HIS A 241 -5.20 14.50 13.54
N ALA A 242 -5.97 13.43 13.31
CA ALA A 242 -5.43 12.08 13.20
C ALA A 242 -5.94 11.41 11.93
N ALA A 243 -5.02 10.78 11.19
CA ALA A 243 -5.31 9.98 10.02
C ALA A 243 -4.68 8.59 10.18
N LEU A 244 -5.43 7.56 9.80
CA LEU A 244 -4.93 6.20 9.68
C LEU A 244 -4.59 5.92 8.23
N PHE A 245 -3.45 5.27 8.02
CA PHE A 245 -3.01 4.69 6.76
C PHE A 245 -3.02 3.18 6.92
N ILE A 246 -3.92 2.52 6.18
CA ILE A 246 -4.18 1.08 6.30
C ILE A 246 -3.76 0.43 5.00
N LYS A 247 -2.74 -0.42 5.06
CA LYS A 247 -2.26 -1.25 3.95
C LYS A 247 -2.38 -2.71 4.35
N VAL A 248 -2.94 -3.52 3.46
CA VAL A 248 -3.18 -4.94 3.68
C VAL A 248 -2.76 -5.72 2.44
N THR A 249 -1.95 -6.75 2.65
CA THR A 249 -1.62 -7.80 1.68
C THR A 249 -2.51 -9.00 1.99
N VAL A 250 -3.20 -9.52 0.98
CA VAL A 250 -4.19 -10.58 1.18
C VAL A 250 -3.52 -11.94 1.47
N GLY A 251 -4.25 -12.83 2.13
CA GLY A 251 -3.81 -14.21 2.35
C GLY A 251 -2.94 -14.44 3.57
N ASP A 252 -2.99 -13.57 4.58
CA ASP A 252 -2.38 -13.84 5.89
C ASP A 252 -2.97 -15.12 6.49
N MET A 253 -2.13 -16.12 6.77
CA MET A 253 -2.54 -17.40 7.35
C MET A 253 -3.20 -17.27 8.72
N LYS A 254 -2.92 -16.19 9.45
CA LYS A 254 -3.55 -15.87 10.74
C LYS A 254 -4.89 -15.17 10.59
N SER A 255 -5.24 -14.75 9.38
CA SER A 255 -6.49 -14.11 9.05
C SER A 255 -7.67 -15.06 9.23
N SER A 256 -8.77 -14.57 9.78
CA SER A 256 -10.02 -15.33 9.84
C SER A 256 -10.64 -15.55 8.45
N THR A 257 -10.24 -14.72 7.48
CA THR A 257 -10.67 -14.80 6.08
C THR A 257 -9.76 -15.67 5.21
N TYR A 258 -8.75 -16.32 5.78
CA TYR A 258 -7.77 -17.15 5.04
C TYR A 258 -8.42 -18.28 4.22
N GLN A 259 -9.48 -18.91 4.73
CA GLN A 259 -10.18 -19.96 3.97
C GLN A 259 -10.89 -19.41 2.72
N THR A 260 -11.39 -18.18 2.80
CA THR A 260 -11.96 -17.45 1.65
C THR A 260 -10.85 -17.04 0.68
N TYR A 261 -9.67 -16.65 1.18
CA TYR A 261 -8.51 -16.38 0.33
C TYR A 261 -8.07 -17.61 -0.45
N LYS A 262 -7.97 -18.79 0.17
CA LYS A 262 -7.62 -20.04 -0.53
C LYS A 262 -8.62 -20.42 -1.63
N GLU A 263 -9.87 -20.00 -1.47
CA GLU A 263 -10.88 -20.15 -2.51
C GLU A 263 -10.67 -19.19 -3.68
N LEU A 264 -10.27 -17.95 -3.40
CA LEU A 264 -9.88 -16.96 -4.41
C LEU A 264 -8.62 -17.37 -5.17
N GLU A 265 -7.62 -17.90 -4.47
CA GLU A 265 -6.38 -18.43 -5.07
C GLU A 265 -6.68 -19.56 -6.06
N PHE A 266 -7.64 -20.43 -5.74
CA PHE A 266 -8.08 -21.47 -6.67
C PHE A 266 -8.80 -20.88 -7.90
N LEU A 267 -9.54 -19.77 -7.76
CA LEU A 267 -10.12 -19.06 -8.92
C LEU A 267 -9.03 -18.43 -9.81
N ASP A 268 -7.98 -17.86 -9.21
CA ASP A 268 -6.83 -17.33 -9.94
C ASP A 268 -6.17 -18.42 -10.79
N ILE A 269 -5.98 -19.62 -10.24
CA ILE A 269 -5.43 -20.79 -10.96
C ILE A 269 -6.31 -21.20 -12.14
N LEU A 270 -7.64 -21.27 -11.94
CA LEU A 270 -8.56 -21.63 -13.02
C LEU A 270 -8.58 -20.56 -14.13
N ALA A 271 -8.56 -19.28 -13.76
CA ALA A 271 -8.55 -18.18 -14.71
C ALA A 271 -7.23 -18.11 -15.48
N GLU A 272 -6.10 -18.36 -14.83
CA GLU A 272 -4.80 -18.48 -15.48
C GLU A 272 -4.79 -19.69 -16.44
N GLY A 273 -5.34 -20.82 -16.02
CA GLY A 273 -5.50 -21.99 -16.88
C GLY A 273 -6.37 -21.76 -18.11
N LEU A 274 -7.39 -20.89 -18.03
CA LEU A 274 -8.14 -20.45 -19.21
C LEU A 274 -7.32 -19.55 -20.14
N ARG A 275 -6.39 -18.76 -19.58
CA ARG A 275 -5.55 -17.82 -20.33
C ARG A 275 -4.40 -18.53 -21.04
N THR A 276 -3.76 -19.48 -20.38
CA THR A 276 -2.57 -20.20 -20.88
C THR A 276 -2.91 -21.52 -21.57
N GLY A 277 -4.05 -22.13 -21.23
CA GLY A 277 -4.42 -23.48 -21.64
C GLY A 277 -3.86 -24.58 -20.72
N GLU A 278 -3.07 -24.21 -19.70
CA GLU A 278 -2.43 -25.14 -18.76
C GLU A 278 -2.80 -24.76 -17.31
N THR A 279 -3.35 -25.70 -16.56
CA THR A 279 -3.78 -25.47 -15.17
C THR A 279 -2.85 -26.19 -14.20
N GLU A 280 -2.24 -25.44 -13.29
CA GLU A 280 -1.46 -25.99 -12.17
C GLU A 280 -2.40 -26.39 -11.03
N TRP A 281 -2.66 -27.69 -10.89
CA TRP A 281 -3.59 -28.19 -9.88
C TRP A 281 -2.96 -28.18 -8.48
N LEU A 282 -3.70 -27.70 -7.50
CA LEU A 282 -3.29 -27.72 -6.09
C LEU A 282 -3.44 -29.13 -5.50
N ASP A 283 -2.61 -29.46 -4.52
CA ASP A 283 -2.77 -30.67 -3.73
C ASP A 283 -4.12 -30.64 -2.98
N PRO A 284 -4.95 -31.69 -3.13
CA PRO A 284 -6.30 -31.67 -2.58
C PRO A 284 -6.25 -31.83 -1.05
N PRO A 285 -6.88 -30.94 -0.27
CA PRO A 285 -7.00 -31.12 1.17
C PRO A 285 -7.95 -32.26 1.57
N ASP A 286 -8.87 -32.68 0.67
CA ASP A 286 -9.78 -33.80 0.92
C ASP A 286 -9.21 -35.11 0.34
N PRO A 287 -9.13 -36.20 1.12
CA PRO A 287 -8.67 -37.49 0.60
C PRO A 287 -9.65 -38.14 -0.38
N LYS A 288 -10.91 -37.69 -0.45
CA LYS A 288 -11.90 -38.21 -1.39
C LYS A 288 -11.77 -37.54 -2.76
N SER A 289 -11.95 -38.33 -3.82
CA SER A 289 -11.94 -37.79 -5.18
C SER A 289 -13.11 -36.84 -5.43
N ALA A 290 -12.91 -35.85 -6.31
CA ALA A 290 -13.99 -34.94 -6.72
C ALA A 290 -15.21 -35.66 -7.29
N VAL A 291 -14.98 -36.77 -8.01
CA VAL A 291 -16.03 -37.60 -8.60
C VAL A 291 -16.86 -38.28 -7.51
N ASP A 292 -16.22 -38.81 -6.46
CA ASP A 292 -16.93 -39.46 -5.34
C ASP A 292 -17.71 -38.44 -4.51
N LEU A 293 -17.15 -37.25 -4.27
CA LEU A 293 -17.87 -36.16 -3.59
C LEU A 293 -19.07 -35.68 -4.41
N THR A 294 -18.92 -35.59 -5.73
CA THR A 294 -20.02 -35.23 -6.64
C THR A 294 -21.10 -36.32 -6.66
N ARG A 295 -20.70 -37.59 -6.68
CA ARG A 295 -21.64 -38.72 -6.58
C ARG A 295 -22.45 -38.66 -5.29
N ALA A 296 -21.78 -38.48 -4.15
CA ALA A 296 -22.42 -38.38 -2.85
C ALA A 296 -23.41 -37.20 -2.79
N LEU A 297 -23.08 -36.05 -3.40
CA LEU A 297 -23.99 -34.91 -3.47
C LEU A 297 -25.27 -35.21 -4.29
N ILE A 298 -25.13 -35.95 -5.40
CA ILE A 298 -26.26 -36.37 -6.22
C ILE A 298 -27.15 -37.36 -5.44
N GLU A 299 -26.54 -38.36 -4.79
CA GLU A 299 -27.24 -39.36 -3.97
C GLU A 299 -27.98 -38.72 -2.78
N GLU A 300 -27.40 -37.71 -2.14
CA GLU A 300 -28.04 -36.95 -1.05
C GLU A 300 -29.33 -36.27 -1.53
N LEU A 301 -29.29 -35.63 -2.71
CA LEU A 301 -30.47 -34.99 -3.30
C LEU A 301 -31.55 -35.99 -3.71
N GLU A 302 -31.17 -37.16 -4.21
CA GLU A 302 -32.10 -38.24 -4.51
C GLU A 302 -32.82 -38.72 -3.26
N ASN A 303 -32.07 -38.95 -2.18
CA ASN A 303 -32.63 -39.39 -0.91
C ASN A 303 -33.61 -38.34 -0.33
N ILE A 304 -33.30 -37.06 -0.45
CA ILE A 304 -34.21 -35.98 -0.05
C ILE A 304 -35.49 -36.01 -0.92
N GLY A 305 -35.35 -36.13 -2.24
CA GLY A 305 -36.48 -36.21 -3.17
C GLY A 305 -37.40 -37.41 -2.90
N ASN A 306 -36.82 -38.57 -2.58
CA ASN A 306 -37.54 -39.80 -2.28
C ASN A 306 -38.23 -39.75 -0.91
N ASN A 307 -37.61 -39.13 0.10
CA ASN A 307 -38.19 -38.98 1.43
C ASN A 307 -39.36 -37.98 1.48
N ILE A 308 -39.35 -36.95 0.62
CA ILE A 308 -40.46 -35.98 0.52
C ILE A 308 -41.73 -36.62 -0.10
N GLN A 309 -41.59 -37.64 -0.96
CA GLN A 309 -42.74 -38.40 -1.47
C GLN A 309 -43.34 -39.38 -0.44
N GLY A 310 -42.62 -39.66 0.67
CA GLY A 310 -43.04 -40.63 1.70
C GLY A 310 -43.59 -40.05 3.01
N GLN A 311 -43.49 -38.72 3.24
CA GLN A 311 -43.91 -38.10 4.51
C GLN A 311 -44.79 -36.85 4.30
N ALA A 312 -45.97 -37.05 3.72
CA ALA A 312 -47.05 -36.05 3.75
C ALA A 312 -47.90 -36.10 5.05
N ALA A 313 -47.45 -36.83 6.09
CA ALA A 313 -48.13 -36.87 7.37
C ALA A 313 -47.10 -36.80 8.52
N LYS A 314 -47.15 -35.69 9.27
CA LYS A 314 -46.41 -35.38 10.52
C LYS A 314 -45.10 -34.61 10.36
N ALA A 315 -45.19 -33.36 9.95
CA ALA A 315 -44.17 -32.35 10.24
C ALA A 315 -44.87 -31.03 10.64
N THR A 316 -45.28 -30.92 11.90
CA THR A 316 -45.81 -29.66 12.45
C THR A 316 -45.22 -29.32 13.83
N GLU A 317 -44.23 -30.07 14.33
CA GLU A 317 -43.70 -29.80 15.69
C GLU A 317 -42.17 -29.65 15.79
N SER A 318 -41.39 -30.00 14.76
CA SER A 318 -39.92 -29.97 14.85
C SER A 318 -39.24 -28.69 14.33
N GLN A 319 -39.99 -27.71 13.83
CA GLN A 319 -39.43 -26.42 13.36
C GLN A 319 -39.39 -25.30 14.42
N LYS A 320 -39.94 -25.52 15.62
CA LYS A 320 -40.00 -24.48 16.67
C LYS A 320 -38.76 -24.43 17.58
N SER A 321 -37.98 -25.51 17.69
CA SER A 321 -36.87 -25.58 18.66
C SER A 321 -35.51 -25.06 18.15
N ARG A 322 -35.37 -24.80 16.85
CA ARG A 322 -34.09 -24.29 16.28
C ARG A 322 -34.03 -22.76 16.16
N ALA A 323 -35.18 -22.09 16.11
CA ALA A 323 -35.26 -20.64 15.93
C ALA A 323 -35.03 -19.84 17.22
N GLU A 324 -35.19 -20.45 18.41
CA GLU A 324 -35.11 -19.73 19.69
C GLU A 324 -33.73 -19.80 20.37
N GLN A 325 -32.81 -20.65 19.90
CA GLN A 325 -31.45 -20.75 20.45
C GLN A 325 -30.42 -19.86 19.74
N SER A 326 -30.70 -19.35 18.53
CA SER A 326 -29.80 -18.45 17.80
C SER A 326 -30.00 -16.95 18.13
N ALA A 327 -31.01 -16.62 18.93
CA ALA A 327 -31.35 -15.24 19.26
C ALA A 327 -30.58 -14.68 20.47
N THR A 328 -29.72 -15.49 21.11
CA THR A 328 -28.98 -15.06 22.31
C THR A 328 -27.51 -14.89 21.98
N ARG A 329 -27.16 -13.63 21.67
CA ARG A 329 -25.79 -13.07 21.52
C ARG A 329 -25.03 -13.49 20.25
N LEU A 330 -25.24 -12.72 19.18
CA LEU A 330 -24.24 -12.52 18.12
C LEU A 330 -22.97 -11.96 18.78
N ASN A 331 -22.04 -12.84 19.13
CA ASN A 331 -20.69 -12.43 19.45
C ASN A 331 -20.04 -11.95 18.14
N ILE A 332 -19.40 -10.78 18.18
CA ILE A 332 -18.71 -10.15 17.03
C ILE A 332 -17.63 -11.08 16.40
N PHE A 333 -17.23 -12.13 17.11
CA PHE A 333 -16.30 -13.14 16.63
C PHE A 333 -16.95 -14.22 15.74
N ASP A 334 -18.25 -14.48 15.88
CA ASP A 334 -18.97 -15.44 15.02
C ASP A 334 -19.37 -14.80 13.66
N SER A 335 -19.38 -13.46 13.57
CA SER A 335 -19.78 -12.72 12.35
C SER A 335 -18.70 -12.60 11.27
N VAL A 336 -17.45 -12.98 11.54
CA VAL A 336 -16.37 -12.92 10.53
C VAL A 336 -16.24 -14.21 9.73
N ILE A 337 -16.91 -15.28 10.14
CA ILE A 337 -16.96 -16.53 9.38
C ILE A 337 -17.92 -16.31 8.20
N LEU A 338 -17.38 -16.22 6.99
CA LEU A 338 -18.11 -16.04 5.73
C LEU A 338 -18.99 -17.25 5.33
N GLU A 339 -19.23 -18.20 6.24
CA GLU A 339 -19.97 -19.43 5.94
C GLU A 339 -21.46 -19.15 5.80
N ARG A 340 -21.86 -18.90 4.56
CA ARG A 340 -23.25 -18.80 4.16
C ARG A 340 -23.91 -20.18 4.19
N GLY A 341 -24.99 -20.32 4.97
CA GLY A 341 -25.69 -21.59 5.16
C GLY A 341 -26.71 -21.96 4.07
N ASP A 342 -27.09 -21.03 3.21
CA ASP A 342 -28.11 -21.20 2.15
C ASP A 342 -27.50 -21.37 0.75
N LEU A 343 -26.47 -22.22 0.64
CA LEU A 343 -25.83 -22.53 -0.65
C LEU A 343 -26.79 -23.28 -1.59
N ASP A 344 -26.92 -22.81 -2.82
CA ASP A 344 -27.59 -23.57 -3.88
C ASP A 344 -26.76 -24.75 -4.35
N PHE A 345 -27.33 -25.57 -5.22
CA PHE A 345 -26.67 -26.78 -5.70
C PHE A 345 -25.32 -26.51 -6.41
N THR A 346 -25.24 -25.45 -7.22
CA THR A 346 -23.98 -25.14 -7.93
C THR A 346 -22.90 -24.66 -6.97
N GLU A 347 -23.29 -23.97 -5.92
CA GLU A 347 -22.39 -23.49 -4.86
C GLU A 347 -21.90 -24.64 -3.99
N GLN A 348 -22.77 -25.59 -3.65
CA GLN A 348 -22.40 -26.82 -2.96
C GLN A 348 -21.44 -27.67 -3.81
N LEU A 349 -21.72 -27.81 -5.11
CA LEU A 349 -20.86 -28.52 -6.05
C LEU A 349 -19.47 -27.86 -6.12
N TRP A 350 -19.41 -26.53 -6.20
CA TRP A 350 -18.15 -25.77 -6.15
C TRP A 350 -17.36 -26.07 -4.86
N VAL A 351 -18.00 -25.98 -3.68
CA VAL A 351 -17.35 -26.23 -2.38
C VAL A 351 -16.76 -27.64 -2.30
N LYS A 352 -17.43 -28.64 -2.88
CA LYS A 352 -16.90 -30.01 -2.97
C LYS A 352 -15.73 -30.09 -3.94
N MET A 353 -15.93 -29.64 -5.18
CA MET A 353 -14.95 -29.79 -6.26
C MET A 353 -13.64 -29.06 -5.97
N ARG A 354 -13.68 -27.81 -5.46
CA ARG A 354 -12.46 -27.01 -5.19
C ARG A 354 -11.49 -27.65 -4.20
N ARG A 355 -11.96 -28.60 -3.38
CA ARG A 355 -11.18 -29.26 -2.32
C ARG A 355 -10.56 -30.58 -2.76
N SER A 356 -10.86 -31.06 -3.96
CA SER A 356 -10.58 -32.45 -4.36
C SER A 356 -10.21 -32.62 -5.83
N VAL A 357 -10.45 -31.61 -6.68
CA VAL A 357 -10.07 -31.68 -8.10
C VAL A 357 -8.56 -31.62 -8.23
N THR A 358 -7.98 -32.56 -8.96
CA THR A 358 -6.53 -32.62 -9.25
C THR A 358 -6.22 -32.68 -10.74
N SER A 359 -7.25 -32.70 -11.60
CA SER A 359 -7.07 -32.79 -13.04
C SER A 359 -8.26 -32.20 -13.82
N TYR A 360 -8.01 -31.85 -15.09
CA TYR A 360 -9.07 -31.47 -16.03
C TYR A 360 -10.12 -32.58 -16.22
N GLN A 361 -9.69 -33.85 -16.12
CA GLN A 361 -10.56 -35.00 -16.27
C GLN A 361 -11.56 -35.09 -15.10
N ASP A 362 -11.13 -34.80 -13.87
CA ASP A 362 -12.04 -34.76 -12.71
C ASP A 362 -13.15 -33.74 -12.91
N VAL A 363 -12.81 -32.52 -13.36
CA VAL A 363 -13.80 -31.47 -13.64
C VAL A 363 -14.79 -31.94 -14.69
N THR A 364 -14.27 -32.51 -15.78
CA THR A 364 -15.07 -33.02 -16.89
C THR A 364 -16.02 -34.13 -16.45
N ASP A 365 -15.54 -35.09 -15.65
CA ASP A 365 -16.35 -36.22 -15.20
C ASP A 365 -17.39 -35.82 -14.16
N CYS A 366 -17.05 -34.92 -13.23
CA CYS A 366 -18.02 -34.33 -12.29
C CYS A 366 -19.15 -33.61 -13.03
N LEU A 367 -18.82 -32.74 -14.00
CA LEU A 367 -19.82 -32.02 -14.79
C LEU A 367 -20.66 -32.98 -15.65
N LYS A 368 -20.06 -34.00 -16.29
CA LYS A 368 -20.78 -35.03 -17.03
C LYS A 368 -21.78 -35.77 -16.14
N MET A 369 -21.39 -36.13 -14.93
CA MET A 369 -22.27 -36.82 -13.97
C MET A 369 -23.47 -35.95 -13.60
N VAL A 370 -23.23 -34.69 -13.23
CA VAL A 370 -24.29 -33.74 -12.87
C VAL A 370 -25.24 -33.49 -14.04
N ILE A 371 -24.71 -33.21 -15.23
CA ILE A 371 -25.52 -32.94 -16.43
C ILE A 371 -26.38 -34.17 -16.79
N LYS A 372 -25.84 -35.39 -16.68
CA LYS A 372 -26.62 -36.62 -16.89
C LYS A 372 -27.74 -36.76 -15.86
N ALA A 373 -27.43 -36.60 -14.57
CA ALA A 373 -28.42 -36.74 -13.50
C ALA A 373 -29.58 -35.74 -13.66
N VAL A 374 -29.27 -34.49 -14.02
CA VAL A 374 -30.28 -33.46 -14.30
C VAL A 374 -31.07 -33.77 -15.57
N ARG A 375 -30.40 -34.13 -16.67
CA ARG A 375 -31.04 -34.41 -17.98
C ARG A 375 -32.01 -35.59 -17.91
N TYR A 376 -31.65 -36.65 -17.20
CA TYR A 376 -32.51 -37.82 -17.03
C TYR A 376 -33.55 -37.64 -15.91
N GLY A 377 -33.62 -36.46 -15.29
CA GLY A 377 -34.59 -36.14 -14.23
C GLY A 377 -34.36 -36.90 -12.93
N GLN A 378 -33.16 -37.47 -12.73
CA GLN A 378 -32.74 -38.17 -11.51
C GLN A 378 -32.72 -37.21 -10.32
N ILE A 379 -32.31 -35.96 -10.54
CA ILE A 379 -32.32 -34.89 -9.53
C ILE A 379 -33.03 -33.63 -10.06
N LYS A 380 -33.63 -32.87 -9.14
CA LYS A 380 -34.19 -31.52 -9.38
C LYS A 380 -33.59 -30.50 -8.40
N PRO A 381 -32.30 -30.17 -8.54
CA PRO A 381 -31.61 -29.25 -7.64
C PRO A 381 -32.20 -27.84 -7.61
N TRP A 382 -32.25 -27.24 -6.43
CA TRP A 382 -32.63 -25.84 -6.29
C TRP A 382 -31.46 -24.92 -6.67
N ILE A 383 -31.78 -23.83 -7.39
CA ILE A 383 -30.83 -22.84 -7.93
C ILE A 383 -31.32 -21.43 -7.59
N HIS A 384 -30.43 -20.55 -7.17
CA HIS A 384 -30.78 -19.14 -6.95
C HIS A 384 -31.22 -18.46 -8.25
N ARG A 385 -32.24 -17.59 -8.17
CA ARG A 385 -32.81 -16.88 -9.32
C ARG A 385 -31.81 -16.01 -10.09
N ASN A 386 -30.78 -15.51 -9.41
CA ASN A 386 -29.80 -14.59 -9.97
C ASN A 386 -28.49 -15.30 -10.37
N SER A 387 -28.43 -16.64 -10.33
CA SER A 387 -27.26 -17.40 -10.79
C SER A 387 -27.13 -17.28 -12.31
N SER A 388 -25.96 -16.88 -12.78
CA SER A 388 -25.71 -16.57 -14.20
C SER A 388 -24.73 -17.53 -14.87
N ASN A 389 -24.11 -18.40 -14.07
CA ASN A 389 -23.21 -19.45 -14.55
C ASN A 389 -23.91 -20.42 -15.52
N SER A 390 -23.11 -20.98 -16.41
CA SER A 390 -23.55 -21.89 -17.46
C SER A 390 -24.29 -23.10 -16.89
N LEU A 391 -23.79 -23.71 -15.81
CA LEU A 391 -24.43 -24.89 -15.21
C LEU A 391 -25.85 -24.59 -14.69
N SER A 392 -26.04 -23.44 -14.03
CA SER A 392 -27.34 -22.98 -13.54
C SER A 392 -28.33 -22.79 -14.69
N LYS A 393 -27.91 -22.15 -15.78
CA LYS A 393 -28.74 -21.96 -16.98
C LYS A 393 -29.20 -23.30 -17.56
N LEU A 394 -28.34 -24.30 -17.56
CA LEU A 394 -28.67 -25.65 -18.05
C LEU A 394 -29.64 -26.39 -17.16
N ILE A 395 -29.46 -26.30 -15.85
CA ILE A 395 -30.39 -26.87 -14.89
C ILE A 395 -31.77 -26.24 -15.10
N LEU A 396 -31.85 -24.91 -15.21
CA LEU A 396 -33.11 -24.21 -15.45
C LEU A 396 -33.75 -24.56 -16.80
N GLN A 397 -32.95 -24.65 -17.87
CA GLN A 397 -33.42 -25.11 -19.18
C GLN A 397 -33.97 -26.53 -19.13
N SER A 398 -33.34 -27.43 -18.37
CA SER A 398 -33.82 -28.81 -18.22
C SER A 398 -35.23 -28.89 -17.60
N TYR A 399 -35.56 -27.97 -16.68
CA TYR A 399 -36.90 -27.89 -16.09
C TYR A 399 -37.96 -27.43 -17.09
N GLN A 400 -37.60 -26.53 -17.99
CA GLN A 400 -38.49 -26.02 -19.04
C GLN A 400 -38.66 -27.04 -20.18
N GLN A 401 -37.59 -27.73 -20.54
CA GLN A 401 -37.53 -28.68 -21.66
C GLN A 401 -38.04 -30.08 -21.33
N GLN A 402 -38.34 -30.41 -20.06
CA GLN A 402 -39.14 -31.60 -19.74
C GLN A 402 -40.53 -31.58 -20.43
N GLN A 403 -40.95 -30.46 -21.04
CA GLN A 403 -42.14 -30.36 -21.88
C GLN A 403 -41.87 -30.36 -23.41
N GLN A 404 -40.63 -30.22 -23.90
CA GLN A 404 -40.29 -30.18 -25.35
C GLN A 404 -38.99 -30.92 -25.70
N GLN A 405 -39.07 -31.77 -26.73
CA GLN A 405 -38.25 -32.97 -26.96
C GLN A 405 -36.90 -32.73 -27.66
N GLN A 406 -36.19 -31.62 -27.40
CA GLN A 406 -34.84 -31.39 -27.93
C GLN A 406 -33.96 -30.70 -26.89
N VAL A 407 -32.86 -31.37 -26.51
CA VAL A 407 -31.80 -30.81 -25.68
C VAL A 407 -30.61 -30.54 -26.59
N ASP A 408 -30.17 -29.28 -26.67
CA ASP A 408 -28.85 -28.97 -27.21
C ASP A 408 -27.81 -29.67 -26.33
N THR A 409 -27.10 -30.63 -26.93
CA THR A 409 -26.07 -31.38 -26.22
C THR A 409 -24.86 -30.48 -26.08
N ILE A 410 -24.62 -29.95 -24.88
CA ILE A 410 -23.36 -29.26 -24.62
C ILE A 410 -22.23 -30.26 -24.74
N SER A 411 -21.34 -29.97 -25.66
CA SER A 411 -20.05 -30.64 -25.76
C SER A 411 -19.12 -30.06 -24.69
N LEU A 412 -18.83 -30.86 -23.66
CA LEU A 412 -17.79 -30.55 -22.66
C LEU A 412 -16.40 -30.77 -23.29
N THR A 413 -16.03 -29.91 -24.23
CA THR A 413 -14.80 -29.96 -25.02
C THR A 413 -14.01 -28.66 -24.90
N GLY A 414 -12.69 -28.73 -25.11
CA GLY A 414 -11.82 -27.57 -25.00
C GLY A 414 -11.78 -27.02 -23.58
N LEU A 415 -11.85 -25.69 -23.43
CA LEU A 415 -11.76 -25.03 -22.12
C LEU A 415 -13.09 -24.92 -21.37
N MET A 416 -14.19 -25.40 -21.96
CA MET A 416 -15.54 -25.25 -21.41
C MET A 416 -15.70 -25.80 -19.97
N PRO A 417 -15.16 -26.98 -19.60
CA PRO A 417 -15.28 -27.48 -18.23
C PRO A 417 -14.64 -26.57 -17.18
N ILE A 418 -13.47 -26.00 -17.51
CA ILE A 418 -12.77 -25.05 -16.64
C ILE A 418 -13.54 -23.74 -16.55
N GLN A 419 -14.08 -23.25 -17.67
CA GLN A 419 -14.92 -22.07 -17.70
C GLN A 419 -16.15 -22.23 -16.80
N MET A 420 -16.85 -23.37 -16.89
CA MET A 420 -18.01 -23.65 -16.05
C MET A 420 -17.66 -23.68 -14.56
N LEU A 421 -16.51 -24.28 -14.21
CA LEU A 421 -16.04 -24.36 -12.83
C LEU A 421 -15.67 -22.97 -12.28
N LEU A 422 -14.98 -22.15 -13.08
CA LEU A 422 -14.64 -20.76 -12.73
C LEU A 422 -15.90 -19.91 -12.51
N GLU A 423 -16.88 -20.01 -13.40
CA GLU A 423 -18.16 -19.31 -13.29
C GLU A 423 -18.92 -19.67 -12.00
N MET A 424 -18.92 -20.95 -11.61
CA MET A 424 -19.55 -21.41 -10.36
C MET A 424 -18.91 -20.76 -9.13
N GLY A 425 -17.58 -20.74 -9.08
CA GLY A 425 -16.88 -20.15 -7.94
C GLY A 425 -16.98 -18.62 -7.89
N LEU A 426 -16.97 -17.94 -9.05
CA LEU A 426 -17.24 -16.49 -9.12
C LEU A 426 -18.67 -16.15 -8.63
N ASP A 427 -19.68 -16.92 -9.05
CA ASP A 427 -21.06 -16.73 -8.58
C ASP A 427 -21.19 -16.91 -7.07
N LYS A 428 -20.56 -17.95 -6.51
CA LYS A 428 -20.56 -18.22 -5.07
C LYS A 428 -19.86 -17.09 -4.31
N MET A 429 -18.64 -16.74 -4.70
CA MET A 429 -17.85 -15.70 -4.04
C MET A 429 -18.56 -14.35 -4.05
N ARG A 430 -19.18 -13.96 -5.16
CA ARG A 430 -19.99 -12.73 -5.22
C ARG A 430 -21.10 -12.71 -4.18
N LYS A 431 -21.85 -13.80 -4.04
CA LYS A 431 -22.94 -13.89 -3.05
C LYS A 431 -22.43 -13.89 -1.63
N ASP A 432 -21.26 -14.46 -1.38
CA ASP A 432 -20.62 -14.42 -0.08
C ASP A 432 -20.19 -13.00 0.30
N TYR A 433 -19.60 -12.24 -0.63
CA TYR A 433 -19.29 -10.82 -0.40
C TYR A 433 -20.55 -9.98 -0.24
N ILE A 434 -21.64 -10.27 -0.97
CA ILE A 434 -22.95 -9.64 -0.74
C ILE A 434 -23.41 -9.95 0.69
N ASN A 435 -23.39 -11.21 1.11
CA ASN A 435 -23.82 -11.63 2.44
C ASN A 435 -23.03 -10.91 3.53
N TYR A 436 -21.72 -10.77 3.38
CA TYR A 436 -20.89 -10.03 4.32
C TYR A 436 -21.17 -8.52 4.31
N PHE A 437 -20.96 -7.84 3.17
CA PHE A 437 -21.01 -6.37 3.12
C PHE A 437 -22.42 -5.82 3.31
N ILE A 438 -23.45 -6.53 2.84
CA ILE A 438 -24.86 -6.14 3.06
C ILE A 438 -25.33 -6.61 4.43
N GLY A 439 -24.96 -7.82 4.86
CA GLY A 439 -25.36 -8.35 6.17
C GLY A 439 -24.76 -7.58 7.35
N MET A 440 -23.56 -7.01 7.17
CA MET A 440 -22.95 -6.07 8.12
C MET A 440 -23.37 -4.60 7.89
N GLU A 441 -24.32 -4.36 6.97
CA GLU A 441 -24.84 -3.04 6.59
C GLU A 441 -23.76 -2.05 6.10
N LEU A 442 -22.55 -2.51 5.77
CA LEU A 442 -21.43 -1.66 5.34
C LEU A 442 -21.64 -0.99 3.97
N THR A 443 -22.56 -1.51 3.16
CA THR A 443 -22.88 -0.98 1.84
C THR A 443 -24.27 -1.41 1.37
N THR A 444 -24.65 -0.98 0.16
CA THR A 444 -25.87 -1.42 -0.52
C THR A 444 -25.55 -2.12 -1.83
N LEU A 445 -26.50 -2.93 -2.34
CA LEU A 445 -26.36 -3.60 -3.63
C LEU A 445 -26.07 -2.62 -4.78
N ASN A 446 -26.59 -1.39 -4.70
CA ASN A 446 -26.34 -0.37 -5.71
C ASN A 446 -24.86 0.01 -5.79
N TYR A 447 -24.19 0.14 -4.65
CA TYR A 447 -22.75 0.43 -4.62
C TYR A 447 -21.90 -0.76 -5.10
N LEU A 448 -22.37 -1.99 -4.87
CA LEU A 448 -21.70 -3.22 -5.31
C LEU A 448 -21.95 -3.58 -6.79
N SER A 449 -22.95 -2.98 -7.45
CA SER A 449 -23.36 -3.31 -8.83
C SER A 449 -22.20 -3.44 -9.83
N TYR A 450 -21.21 -2.55 -9.77
CA TYR A 450 -19.99 -2.61 -10.57
C TYR A 450 -19.24 -3.94 -10.39
N TYR A 451 -19.05 -4.37 -9.14
CA TYR A 451 -18.30 -5.59 -8.80
C TYR A 451 -19.09 -6.87 -9.10
N LEU A 452 -20.42 -6.76 -9.12
CA LEU A 452 -21.33 -7.88 -9.30
C LEU A 452 -21.71 -8.13 -10.77
N ASN A 453 -21.26 -7.28 -11.70
CA ASN A 453 -21.59 -7.41 -13.13
C ASN A 453 -21.00 -8.70 -13.72
N THR A 454 -21.86 -9.52 -14.34
CA THR A 454 -21.52 -10.82 -14.91
C THR A 454 -21.41 -10.80 -16.45
N GLU A 455 -21.73 -9.68 -17.09
CA GLU A 455 -21.73 -9.51 -18.56
C GLU A 455 -20.36 -9.17 -19.13
N ILE A 456 -19.36 -9.01 -18.27
CA ILE A 456 -17.98 -8.68 -18.63
C ILE A 456 -17.12 -9.95 -18.73
N ASP A 457 -15.92 -9.82 -19.27
CA ASP A 457 -14.95 -10.92 -19.35
C ASP A 457 -14.63 -11.55 -17.98
N LEU A 458 -14.38 -12.87 -17.95
CA LEU A 458 -14.16 -13.63 -16.71
C LEU A 458 -12.91 -13.18 -15.95
N GLN A 459 -11.85 -12.75 -16.64
CA GLN A 459 -10.64 -12.22 -15.99
C GLN A 459 -10.96 -10.92 -15.24
N GLU A 460 -11.76 -10.05 -15.87
CA GLU A 460 -12.21 -8.81 -15.23
C GLU A 460 -13.19 -9.11 -14.07
N GLN A 461 -14.07 -10.12 -14.20
CA GLN A 461 -14.93 -10.55 -13.08
C GLN A 461 -14.07 -10.99 -11.89
N LEU A 462 -13.02 -11.77 -12.13
CA LEU A 462 -12.08 -12.22 -11.11
C LEU A 462 -11.36 -11.04 -10.45
N ILE A 463 -10.82 -10.09 -11.23
CA ILE A 463 -10.16 -8.88 -10.69
C ILE A 463 -11.13 -8.10 -9.77
N ARG A 464 -12.40 -7.99 -10.13
CA ARG A 464 -13.41 -7.34 -9.28
C ARG A 464 -13.70 -8.11 -8.00
N VAL A 465 -13.71 -9.43 -8.06
CA VAL A 465 -13.80 -10.29 -6.87
C VAL A 465 -12.56 -10.15 -5.97
N LYS A 466 -11.35 -10.05 -6.54
CA LYS A 466 -10.11 -9.77 -5.79
C LYS A 466 -10.17 -8.42 -5.07
N LYS A 467 -10.69 -7.37 -5.75
CA LYS A 467 -10.94 -6.06 -5.13
C LYS A 467 -11.89 -6.16 -3.93
N LEU A 468 -12.96 -6.95 -4.03
CA LEU A 468 -13.88 -7.19 -2.91
C LEU A 468 -13.23 -7.97 -1.76
N HIS A 469 -12.38 -8.95 -2.09
CA HIS A 469 -11.66 -9.72 -1.09
C HIS A 469 -10.65 -8.87 -0.31
N HIS A 470 -9.87 -8.05 -1.01
CA HIS A 470 -8.96 -7.13 -0.36
C HIS A 470 -9.72 -6.14 0.54
N LEU A 471 -10.86 -5.62 0.08
CA LEU A 471 -11.74 -4.80 0.94
C LEU A 471 -12.22 -5.55 2.18
N LEU A 472 -12.56 -6.84 2.07
CA LEU A 472 -12.96 -7.68 3.20
C LEU A 472 -11.82 -7.75 4.25
N GLU A 473 -10.58 -8.00 3.84
CA GLU A 473 -9.44 -8.05 4.78
C GLU A 473 -9.11 -6.69 5.42
N ILE A 474 -9.30 -5.59 4.68
CA ILE A 474 -9.19 -4.23 5.23
C ILE A 474 -10.26 -4.03 6.31
N MET A 475 -11.50 -4.43 6.05
CA MET A 475 -12.60 -4.31 7.02
C MET A 475 -12.40 -5.21 8.23
N GLU A 476 -11.88 -6.42 8.05
CA GLU A 476 -11.47 -7.32 9.13
C GLU A 476 -10.44 -6.64 10.02
N THR A 477 -9.39 -6.03 9.44
CA THR A 477 -8.37 -5.29 10.19
C THR A 477 -9.00 -4.11 10.97
N CYS A 478 -9.90 -3.36 10.34
CA CYS A 478 -10.58 -2.22 10.95
C CYS A 478 -11.51 -2.59 12.12
N THR A 479 -12.18 -3.73 12.02
CA THR A 479 -13.14 -4.21 13.01
C THR A 479 -12.46 -4.94 14.15
N THR A 480 -11.57 -5.87 13.85
CA THR A 480 -10.93 -6.74 14.85
C THR A 480 -9.80 -6.05 15.60
N PHE A 481 -8.95 -5.28 14.91
CA PHE A 481 -7.77 -4.67 15.50
C PHE A 481 -8.04 -3.25 16.01
N LEU A 482 -8.66 -2.41 15.17
CA LEU A 482 -8.89 -1.00 15.50
C LEU A 482 -10.21 -0.77 16.26
N ASN A 483 -11.12 -1.74 16.26
CA ASN A 483 -12.43 -1.66 16.90
C ASN A 483 -13.19 -0.36 16.54
N LEU A 484 -13.19 -0.01 15.26
CA LEU A 484 -13.80 1.22 14.80
C LEU A 484 -15.33 1.14 14.85
N PRO A 485 -16.02 2.26 15.15
CA PRO A 485 -17.47 2.27 15.17
C PRO A 485 -18.04 2.12 13.75
N TYR A 486 -19.22 1.53 13.67
CA TYR A 486 -19.93 1.26 12.42
C TYR A 486 -19.99 2.44 11.44
N GLU A 487 -20.31 3.65 11.90
CA GLU A 487 -20.40 4.84 11.04
C GLU A 487 -19.09 5.09 10.27
N ARG A 488 -17.94 4.85 10.91
CA ARG A 488 -16.62 4.99 10.28
C ARG A 488 -16.38 3.87 9.28
N LEU A 489 -16.71 2.64 9.64
CA LEU A 489 -16.58 1.47 8.76
C LEU A 489 -17.43 1.63 7.49
N PHE A 490 -18.67 2.11 7.63
CA PHE A 490 -19.55 2.37 6.49
C PHE A 490 -18.93 3.38 5.53
N HIS A 491 -18.57 4.58 6.02
CA HIS A 491 -17.97 5.62 5.17
C HIS A 491 -16.66 5.17 4.54
N PHE A 492 -15.83 4.44 5.29
CA PHE A 492 -14.57 3.93 4.78
C PHE A 492 -14.77 2.86 3.70
N THR A 493 -15.71 1.93 3.90
CA THR A 493 -16.12 0.95 2.89
C THR A 493 -16.52 1.64 1.59
N GLN A 494 -17.34 2.70 1.67
CA GLN A 494 -17.74 3.47 0.48
C GLN A 494 -16.54 4.11 -0.21
N SER A 495 -15.60 4.70 0.55
CA SER A 495 -14.38 5.29 -0.01
C SER A 495 -13.54 4.26 -0.77
N CYS A 496 -13.32 3.08 -0.19
CA CYS A 496 -12.56 2.01 -0.82
C CYS A 496 -13.25 1.48 -2.08
N LEU A 497 -14.58 1.30 -2.05
CA LEU A 497 -15.36 0.93 -3.23
C LEU A 497 -15.28 1.99 -4.34
N GLN A 498 -15.27 3.28 -4.01
CA GLN A 498 -15.11 4.30 -5.06
C GLN A 498 -13.71 4.27 -5.67
N TYR A 499 -12.67 4.13 -4.84
CA TYR A 499 -11.30 3.99 -5.32
C TYR A 499 -11.15 2.81 -6.29
N TYR A 500 -11.64 1.63 -5.92
CA TYR A 500 -11.49 0.44 -6.73
C TYR A 500 -12.35 0.41 -8.01
N LYS A 501 -13.32 1.32 -8.16
CA LYS A 501 -14.05 1.49 -9.43
C LYS A 501 -13.18 2.12 -10.52
N THR A 502 -12.27 3.02 -10.14
CA THR A 502 -11.45 3.79 -11.09
C THR A 502 -10.00 3.35 -11.13
N SER A 503 -9.52 2.70 -10.06
CA SER A 503 -8.12 2.31 -9.90
C SER A 503 -7.90 0.82 -10.20
N ALA A 504 -6.69 0.48 -10.63
CA ALA A 504 -6.25 -0.90 -10.76
C ALA A 504 -6.21 -1.61 -9.40
N TYR A 505 -6.24 -2.94 -9.41
CA TYR A 505 -6.00 -3.73 -8.21
C TYR A 505 -4.55 -3.54 -7.77
N ASN A 506 -4.33 -3.05 -6.55
CA ASN A 506 -3.02 -2.81 -5.98
C ASN A 506 -3.10 -3.01 -4.45
N GLU A 507 -2.33 -3.96 -3.94
CA GLU A 507 -2.21 -4.28 -2.50
C GLU A 507 -1.23 -3.34 -1.78
N ASP A 508 -0.34 -2.67 -2.52
CA ASP A 508 0.58 -1.70 -1.96
C ASP A 508 -0.07 -0.35 -1.64
N HIS A 509 -1.30 -0.15 -2.08
CA HIS A 509 -2.05 1.07 -1.81
C HIS A 509 -2.43 1.17 -0.33
N ALA A 510 -1.97 2.24 0.33
CA ALA A 510 -2.38 2.56 1.70
C ALA A 510 -3.65 3.43 1.68
N PHE A 511 -4.75 2.89 2.18
CA PHE A 511 -6.01 3.61 2.31
C PHE A 511 -5.95 4.58 3.48
N GLN A 512 -6.34 5.83 3.25
CA GLN A 512 -6.37 6.87 4.27
C GLN A 512 -7.77 7.04 4.87
N MET A 513 -7.86 7.13 6.19
CA MET A 513 -9.10 7.45 6.91
C MET A 513 -8.86 8.44 8.04
N GLN A 514 -9.67 9.48 8.09
CA GLN A 514 -9.66 10.46 9.18
C GLN A 514 -10.36 9.90 10.42
N VAL A 515 -9.70 9.97 11.58
CA VAL A 515 -10.20 9.46 12.85
C VAL A 515 -10.07 10.49 13.96
N LYS A 516 -10.88 10.34 15.02
CA LYS A 516 -10.68 11.15 16.23
C LYS A 516 -9.55 10.52 17.05
N PRO A 517 -8.59 11.31 17.59
CA PRO A 517 -7.52 10.78 18.42
C PRO A 517 -8.01 9.87 19.56
N ALA A 518 -9.14 10.21 20.19
CA ALA A 518 -9.74 9.43 21.27
C ALA A 518 -10.07 7.97 20.89
N GLN A 519 -10.23 7.65 19.60
CA GLN A 519 -10.56 6.30 19.13
C GLN A 519 -9.33 5.39 19.07
N ILE A 520 -8.13 5.97 18.97
CA ILE A 520 -6.87 5.22 18.79
C ILE A 520 -5.83 5.55 19.87
N SER A 521 -6.13 6.46 20.80
CA SER A 521 -5.19 6.94 21.82
C SER A 521 -4.68 5.81 22.72
N CYS A 522 -5.50 4.81 23.02
CA CYS A 522 -5.09 3.67 23.84
C CYS A 522 -4.05 2.78 23.13
N LEU A 523 -4.05 2.74 21.80
CA LEU A 523 -3.06 2.03 20.99
C LEU A 523 -1.75 2.83 20.96
N CYS A 524 -1.84 4.15 20.74
CA CYS A 524 -0.66 5.02 20.69
C CYS A 524 0.05 5.20 22.05
N GLN A 525 -0.68 5.15 23.17
CA GLN A 525 -0.08 5.31 24.51
C GLN A 525 0.89 4.19 24.90
N LYS A 526 0.74 3.00 24.31
CA LYS A 526 1.58 1.84 24.58
C LYS A 526 2.82 1.80 23.70
N GLU A 527 2.78 2.51 22.57
CA GLU A 527 3.81 2.47 21.54
C GLU A 527 4.67 3.74 21.55
N LYS A 528 5.92 3.60 21.10
CA LYS A 528 6.77 4.76 20.79
C LYS A 528 6.48 5.22 19.35
N PRO A 529 6.56 6.53 19.07
CA PRO A 529 6.40 7.01 17.70
C PRO A 529 7.55 6.51 16.82
N ILE A 530 7.21 6.06 15.60
CA ILE A 530 8.18 5.77 14.52
C ILE A 530 8.89 7.07 14.13
N SER A 531 8.12 8.15 14.04
CA SER A 531 8.61 9.49 13.77
C SER A 531 7.86 10.51 14.60
N TRP A 532 8.55 11.53 15.07
CA TRP A 532 8.00 12.67 15.79
C TRP A 532 8.68 13.94 15.30
N GLY A 533 7.94 15.00 15.08
CA GLY A 533 8.49 16.27 14.62
C GLY A 533 7.82 17.47 15.25
N VAL A 534 8.59 18.53 15.42
CA VAL A 534 8.08 19.86 15.75
C VAL A 534 8.58 20.87 14.72
N GLU A 535 7.69 21.71 14.25
CA GLU A 535 7.96 22.85 13.37
C GLU A 535 7.63 24.14 14.12
N LEU A 536 8.60 25.04 14.18
CA LEU A 536 8.44 26.42 14.62
C LEU A 536 8.35 27.31 13.39
N SER A 537 7.40 28.24 13.39
CA SER A 537 7.30 29.22 12.32
C SER A 537 7.09 30.65 12.83
N SER A 538 7.58 31.62 12.04
CA SER A 538 7.36 33.05 12.26
C SER A 538 7.25 33.79 10.92
N GLY A 539 6.55 34.93 10.92
CA GLY A 539 6.23 35.69 9.71
C GLY A 539 4.86 35.34 9.13
N GLN A 540 4.59 35.79 7.89
CA GLN A 540 3.31 35.58 7.22
C GLN A 540 3.49 35.30 5.72
N GLY A 541 2.60 34.47 5.17
CA GLY A 541 2.52 34.18 3.74
C GLY A 541 3.80 33.56 3.17
N CYS A 542 4.18 33.98 1.95
CA CYS A 542 5.36 33.45 1.26
C CYS A 542 6.69 33.78 1.96
N ARG A 543 6.72 34.72 2.91
CA ARG A 543 7.91 35.10 3.69
C ARG A 543 8.00 34.39 5.04
N GLU A 544 7.09 33.48 5.37
CA GLU A 544 7.17 32.67 6.59
C GLU A 544 8.49 31.87 6.62
N VAL A 545 9.18 31.94 7.75
CA VAL A 545 10.41 31.19 8.02
C VAL A 545 10.16 30.11 9.06
N LYS A 546 10.88 28.99 8.93
CA LYS A 546 10.62 27.75 9.65
C LYS A 546 11.89 27.14 10.21
N THR A 547 11.76 26.51 11.37
CA THR A 547 12.79 25.70 12.01
C THR A 547 12.12 24.47 12.56
N SER A 548 12.47 23.31 12.01
CA SER A 548 11.86 22.03 12.34
C SER A 548 12.89 21.05 12.86
N SER A 549 12.48 20.23 13.82
CA SER A 549 13.28 19.13 14.36
C SER A 549 12.46 17.86 14.30
N TYR A 550 13.03 16.81 13.72
CA TYR A 550 12.43 15.49 13.55
C TYR A 550 13.27 14.44 14.27
N PHE A 551 12.60 13.48 14.90
CA PHE A 551 13.17 12.32 15.55
C PHE A 551 12.52 11.08 14.96
N SER A 552 13.32 10.09 14.55
CA SER A 552 12.81 8.88 13.91
C SER A 552 13.63 7.65 14.28
N ASP A 553 13.01 6.47 14.14
CA ASP A 553 13.67 5.18 14.36
C ASP A 553 14.65 4.80 13.23
N LYS A 554 14.55 5.45 12.07
CA LYS A 554 15.44 5.31 10.90
C LYS A 554 15.90 6.69 10.41
N PRO A 555 17.05 6.80 9.72
CA PRO A 555 17.45 8.05 9.06
C PRO A 555 16.36 8.56 8.10
N LEU A 556 16.03 9.85 8.16
CA LEU A 556 15.10 10.48 7.21
C LEU A 556 15.78 10.89 5.88
N VAL A 557 17.10 10.68 5.78
CA VAL A 557 17.93 11.03 4.65
C VAL A 557 18.54 9.74 4.11
N ASP A 558 18.16 9.37 2.89
CA ASP A 558 18.50 8.07 2.30
C ASP A 558 20.01 7.85 2.11
N HIS A 559 20.75 8.91 1.78
CA HIS A 559 22.20 8.85 1.54
C HIS A 559 23.05 9.03 2.81
N ALA A 560 22.42 9.21 3.98
CA ALA A 560 23.13 9.36 5.24
C ALA A 560 23.59 7.97 5.74
N THR A 561 24.88 7.69 5.61
CA THR A 561 25.50 6.50 6.20
C THR A 561 26.03 6.85 7.58
N PHE A 562 25.52 6.18 8.62
CA PHE A 562 26.07 6.26 9.97
C PHE A 562 26.82 4.96 10.27
N ASP A 563 28.06 5.06 10.76
CA ASP A 563 28.85 3.91 11.22
C ASP A 563 28.08 3.20 12.34
N SER A 564 27.39 2.14 11.94
CA SER A 564 26.46 1.37 12.77
C SER A 564 27.16 0.20 13.47
N ASP A 565 28.46 0.02 13.23
CA ASP A 565 29.27 -1.16 13.58
C ASP A 565 29.56 -1.36 15.08
N GLY A 566 28.88 -0.62 15.97
CA GLY A 566 29.02 -0.79 17.42
C GLY A 566 27.72 -0.92 18.21
N LEU A 567 26.54 -0.73 17.61
CA LEU A 567 25.28 -0.63 18.37
C LEU A 567 24.18 -1.62 17.94
N PHE A 568 24.45 -2.45 16.93
CA PHE A 568 23.54 -3.51 16.48
C PHE A 568 24.00 -4.90 16.89
N ASP A 569 24.58 -5.05 18.09
CA ASP A 569 24.48 -6.33 18.76
C ASP A 569 23.11 -6.36 19.45
N ARG A 570 22.10 -6.87 18.74
CA ARG A 570 20.75 -7.18 19.26
C ARG A 570 20.79 -8.35 20.27
N THR A 571 21.87 -8.44 21.05
CA THR A 571 22.05 -9.41 22.11
C THR A 571 21.41 -8.86 23.38
N VAL A 572 20.37 -9.58 23.83
CA VAL A 572 19.61 -9.37 25.06
C VAL A 572 18.66 -8.17 25.00
N ILE A 573 17.38 -8.48 24.73
CA ILE A 573 16.23 -7.65 25.11
C ILE A 573 16.24 -7.58 26.64
N ASP A 574 16.88 -6.54 27.15
CA ASP A 574 16.54 -5.99 28.44
C ASP A 574 15.35 -5.05 28.19
N GLU A 575 14.21 -5.30 28.84
CA GLU A 575 12.95 -4.55 28.66
C GLU A 575 13.10 -3.03 28.92
N ASN A 576 14.28 -2.59 29.39
CA ASN A 576 14.64 -1.21 29.71
C ASN A 576 15.59 -0.51 28.72
N LYS A 577 16.07 -1.13 27.63
CA LYS A 577 16.98 -0.43 26.69
C LYS A 577 16.20 0.51 25.75
N GLN A 578 16.48 1.81 25.83
CA GLN A 578 15.91 2.84 24.94
C GLN A 578 16.41 2.62 23.51
N VAL A 579 15.47 2.45 22.57
CA VAL A 579 15.75 2.49 21.12
C VAL A 579 16.24 3.90 20.77
N PRO A 580 17.38 4.05 20.09
CA PRO A 580 17.92 5.37 19.76
C PRO A 580 17.09 6.06 18.68
N TYR A 581 17.04 7.39 18.72
CA TYR A 581 16.45 8.20 17.66
C TYR A 581 17.53 8.78 16.76
N TYR A 582 17.28 8.79 15.45
CA TYR A 582 17.97 9.66 14.51
C TYR A 582 17.34 11.05 14.59
N SER A 583 18.18 12.08 14.61
CA SER A 583 17.72 13.46 14.73
C SER A 583 18.01 14.22 13.43
N THR A 584 16.98 14.79 12.84
CA THR A 584 17.10 15.64 11.64
C THR A 584 16.57 17.03 11.93
N MET A 585 17.42 18.04 11.74
CA MET A 585 17.06 19.45 11.89
C MET A 585 16.96 20.11 10.52
N VAL A 586 15.84 20.78 10.27
CA VAL A 586 15.56 21.49 9.03
C VAL A 586 15.38 22.94 9.37
N THR A 587 16.20 23.79 8.78
CA THR A 587 16.16 25.22 9.05
C THR A 587 16.12 26.00 7.76
N CYS A 588 15.41 27.11 7.74
CA CYS A 588 15.50 28.06 6.63
C CYS A 588 16.00 29.43 7.09
N SER A 589 16.41 30.26 6.14
CA SER A 589 16.83 31.65 6.31
C SER A 589 16.30 32.47 5.14
N LEU A 590 15.79 33.66 5.42
CA LEU A 590 15.26 34.57 4.39
C LEU A 590 16.30 35.64 4.07
N VAL A 591 16.68 35.74 2.79
CA VAL A 591 17.58 36.77 2.27
C VAL A 591 16.77 37.68 1.35
N ASN A 592 16.67 38.97 1.69
CA ASN A 592 16.05 39.96 0.82
C ASN A 592 17.07 40.49 -0.18
N PHE A 593 16.62 40.79 -1.40
CA PHE A 593 17.44 41.42 -2.43
C PHE A 593 17.50 42.94 -2.28
#